data_AF-A0A433B0D8-F1
#
_entry.id   AF-A0A433B0D8-F1
#
_cell.length_a   1.000
_cell.length_b   1.000
_cell.length_c   1.000
_cell.angle_alpha   90.00
_cell.angle_beta   90.00
_cell.angle_gamma   90.00
#
_symmetry.space_group_name_H-M   'P 1'
#
loop_
_entity.id
_entity.type
_entity.pdbx_description
1 polymer ?
#
loop_
_entity_poly.entity_id
_entity_poly.type
_entity_poly.pdbx_seq_one_letter_code
_entity_poly.pdbx_strand_id
1 'polypeptide(L)'
;MTRVSVNRTLARLYWLLAVVLLLLLASKFADDMPGLPPFVVAAANNVYEFMRDMSLLIATGGVAYLSNVFQKRSKFVESLEEEWRNIVRTKSVLLSTCEKPYLATDDYLTAYYRISETIDTMRIVYRNAGETDGLIGLYPYAPLHDMRRALQTLDPRLNPEVPNEKKALVRDAILQAFNALRETFLEELDLEEPQHPLLIPGSRRLKTPGAAVSAMVVEENQRRRLKREPSPRPDIDGFLTTLRAEEENLGKADETALR
;
A
#
# COMPACT_ATOMS: atom_id res chain seq x y z
N MET A 1 6.69 12.09 -3.44
CA MET A 1 7.71 12.03 -4.51
C MET A 1 7.54 10.69 -5.22
N THR A 2 7.33 10.67 -6.54
CA THR A 2 7.11 9.42 -7.31
C THR A 2 8.40 8.62 -7.45
N ARG A 3 8.29 7.31 -7.72
CA ARG A 3 9.46 6.42 -7.89
C ARG A 3 10.47 6.94 -8.91
N VAL A 4 9.99 7.39 -10.07
CA VAL A 4 10.82 7.95 -11.15
C VAL A 4 11.60 9.17 -10.68
N SER A 5 10.97 10.06 -9.92
CA SER A 5 11.62 11.27 -9.42
C SER A 5 12.68 10.97 -8.36
N VAL A 6 12.45 9.98 -7.49
CA VAL A 6 13.43 9.51 -6.49
C VAL A 6 14.63 8.88 -7.19
N ASN A 7 14.42 7.94 -8.10
CA ASN A 7 15.50 7.28 -8.85
C ASN A 7 16.34 8.27 -9.63
N ARG A 8 15.71 9.27 -10.28
CA ARG A 8 16.43 10.35 -10.98
C ARG A 8 17.28 11.20 -10.03
N THR A 9 16.77 11.47 -8.82
CA THR A 9 17.49 12.26 -7.82
C THR A 9 18.67 11.48 -7.24
N LEU A 10 18.46 10.21 -6.90
CA LEU A 10 19.52 9.30 -6.44
C LEU A 10 20.60 9.10 -7.50
N ALA A 11 20.22 8.86 -8.76
CA ALA A 11 21.17 8.69 -9.86
C ALA A 11 22.06 9.94 -10.04
N ARG A 12 21.49 11.15 -9.97
CA ARG A 12 22.26 12.40 -10.01
C ARG A 12 23.21 12.53 -8.83
N LEU A 13 22.75 12.17 -7.63
CA LEU A 13 23.55 12.24 -6.41
C LEU A 13 24.72 11.25 -6.45
N TYR A 14 24.48 10.00 -6.88
CA TYR A 14 25.55 9.01 -7.07
C TYR A 14 26.54 9.43 -8.15
N TRP A 15 26.05 10.01 -9.26
CA TRP A 15 26.93 10.49 -10.32
C TRP A 15 27.80 11.65 -9.85
N LEU A 16 27.22 12.62 -9.13
CA LEU A 16 27.97 13.72 -8.54
C LEU A 16 29.02 13.20 -7.55
N LEU A 17 28.63 12.27 -6.68
CA LEU A 17 29.55 11.65 -5.71
C LEU A 17 30.68 10.89 -6.41
N ALA A 18 30.39 10.17 -7.49
CA ALA A 18 31.40 9.48 -8.29
C ALA A 18 32.38 10.45 -8.96
N VAL A 19 31.89 11.55 -9.53
CA VAL A 19 32.73 12.61 -10.12
C VAL A 19 33.62 13.25 -9.05
N VAL A 20 33.05 13.57 -7.88
CA VAL A 20 33.80 14.14 -6.77
C VAL A 20 34.89 13.19 -6.27
N LEU A 21 34.59 11.89 -6.12
CA LEU A 21 35.57 10.89 -5.73
C LEU A 21 36.67 10.71 -6.78
N LEU A 22 36.33 10.74 -8.07
CA LEU A 22 37.31 10.70 -9.16
C LEU A 22 38.22 11.92 -9.15
N LEU A 23 37.68 13.11 -8.91
CA LEU A 23 38.47 14.34 -8.76
C LEU A 23 39.40 14.27 -7.56
N LEU A 24 38.92 13.78 -6.40
CA LEU A 24 39.76 13.59 -5.22
C LEU A 24 40.88 12.58 -5.44
N LEU A 25 40.56 11.47 -6.13
CA LEU A 25 41.53 10.46 -6.50
C LEU A 25 42.58 11.05 -7.44
N ALA A 26 42.15 11.77 -8.48
CA ALA A 26 43.05 12.45 -9.42
C ALA A 26 43.92 13.51 -8.72
N SER A 27 43.35 14.31 -7.82
CA SER A 27 44.11 15.29 -7.03
C SER A 27 45.18 14.63 -6.17
N LYS A 28 44.88 13.50 -5.53
CA LYS A 28 45.83 12.77 -4.70
C LYS A 28 47.04 12.24 -5.49
N PHE A 29 46.83 11.84 -6.74
CA PHE A 29 47.89 11.34 -7.62
C PHE A 29 48.51 12.42 -8.53
N ALA A 30 48.14 13.69 -8.35
CA ALA A 30 48.64 14.78 -9.19
C ALA A 30 50.15 15.01 -9.00
N ASP A 31 50.69 14.75 -7.81
CA ASP A 31 52.12 14.88 -7.51
C ASP A 31 52.97 13.79 -8.21
N ASP A 32 52.38 12.64 -8.52
CA ASP A 32 53.08 11.48 -9.12
C ASP A 32 53.01 11.46 -10.66
N MET A 33 52.28 12.39 -11.30
CA MET A 33 52.17 12.46 -12.77
C MET A 33 53.27 13.33 -13.40
N PRO A 34 54.22 12.75 -14.15
CA PRO A 34 55.24 13.52 -14.84
C PRO A 34 54.63 14.33 -16.00
N GLY A 35 54.79 15.65 -15.99
CA GLY A 35 54.40 16.55 -17.09
C GLY A 35 53.24 17.52 -16.80
N LEU A 36 52.67 17.51 -15.60
CA LEU A 36 51.66 18.52 -15.22
C LEU A 36 52.30 19.87 -14.86
N PRO A 37 51.71 21.01 -15.28
CA PRO A 37 52.18 22.32 -14.88
C PRO A 37 52.10 22.52 -13.35
N PRO A 38 53.05 23.23 -12.72
CA PRO A 38 53.06 23.45 -11.27
C PRO A 38 51.79 24.11 -10.71
N PHE A 39 51.15 24.97 -11.50
CA PHE A 39 49.91 25.63 -11.09
C PHE A 39 48.72 24.65 -10.97
N VAL A 40 48.71 23.57 -11.78
CA VAL A 40 47.65 22.55 -11.76
C VAL A 40 47.78 21.68 -10.51
N VAL A 41 49.01 21.29 -10.17
CA VAL A 41 49.32 20.50 -8.98
C VAL A 41 48.95 21.26 -7.70
N ALA A 42 49.32 22.55 -7.61
CA ALA A 42 48.95 23.40 -6.49
C ALA A 42 47.42 23.57 -6.35
N ALA A 43 46.72 23.76 -7.47
CA ALA A 43 45.25 23.84 -7.46
C ALA A 43 44.60 22.52 -7.01
N ALA A 44 45.12 21.38 -7.47
CA ALA A 44 44.61 20.06 -7.12
C ALA A 44 44.75 19.75 -5.61
N ASN A 45 45.89 20.10 -5.02
CA ASN A 45 46.15 19.94 -3.59
C ASN A 45 45.26 20.85 -2.74
N ASN A 46 45.07 22.12 -3.14
CA ASN A 46 44.15 23.03 -2.45
C ASN A 46 42.69 22.51 -2.47
N VAL A 47 42.24 21.96 -3.60
CA VAL A 47 40.91 21.35 -3.72
C VAL A 47 40.78 20.12 -2.83
N TYR A 48 41.82 19.28 -2.77
CA TYR A 48 41.84 18.10 -1.92
C TYR A 48 41.77 18.46 -0.43
N GLU A 49 42.58 19.43 0.03
CA GLU A 49 42.56 19.89 1.42
C GLU A 49 41.21 20.51 1.79
N PHE A 50 40.68 21.41 0.95
CA PHE A 50 39.35 21.99 1.15
C PHE A 50 38.27 20.92 1.28
N MET A 51 38.26 19.94 0.37
CA MET A 51 37.30 18.84 0.38
C MET A 51 37.47 17.93 1.59
N ARG A 52 38.70 17.66 2.02
CA ARG A 52 39.00 16.87 3.22
C ARG A 52 38.47 17.57 4.46
N ASP A 53 38.71 18.87 4.58
CA ASP A 53 38.32 19.67 5.73
C ASP A 53 36.80 19.87 5.78
N MET A 54 36.14 19.98 4.61
CA MET A 54 34.69 20.05 4.50
C MET A 54 33.99 18.69 4.41
N SER A 55 34.73 17.58 4.41
CA SER A 55 34.18 16.23 4.17
C SER A 55 33.09 15.85 5.16
N LEU A 56 33.27 16.19 6.44
CA LEU A 56 32.27 15.94 7.48
C LEU A 56 30.99 16.73 7.20
N LEU A 57 31.11 18.02 6.87
CA LEU A 57 29.96 18.88 6.58
C LEU A 57 29.21 18.40 5.32
N ILE A 58 29.94 18.00 4.28
CA ILE A 58 29.38 17.43 3.06
C ILE A 58 28.67 16.11 3.35
N ALA A 59 29.27 15.23 4.16
CA ALA A 59 28.68 13.96 4.55
C ALA A 59 27.39 14.19 5.35
N THR A 60 27.41 15.07 6.35
CA THR A 60 26.23 15.42 7.14
C THR A 60 25.13 16.05 6.28
N GLY A 61 25.47 16.98 5.40
CA GLY A 61 24.52 17.59 4.45
C GLY A 61 23.92 16.58 3.47
N GLY A 62 24.74 15.65 2.97
CA GLY A 62 24.31 14.57 2.09
C GLY A 62 23.35 13.61 2.78
N VAL A 63 23.66 13.18 4.01
CA VAL A 63 22.77 12.33 4.82
C VAL A 63 21.46 13.04 5.15
N ALA A 64 21.51 14.32 5.52
CA ALA A 64 20.31 15.11 5.78
C ALA A 64 19.42 15.23 4.53
N TYR A 65 20.01 15.48 3.36
CA TYR A 65 19.29 15.55 2.09
C TYR A 65 18.67 14.21 1.70
N LEU A 66 19.43 13.11 1.80
CA LEU A 66 18.92 11.76 1.54
C LEU A 66 17.77 11.41 2.50
N SER A 67 17.92 11.71 3.77
CA SER A 67 16.88 11.53 4.78
C SER A 67 15.61 12.29 4.42
N ASN A 68 15.72 13.55 3.99
CA ASN A 68 14.59 14.35 3.52
C ASN A 68 13.91 13.73 2.28
N VAL A 69 14.69 13.22 1.32
CA VAL A 69 14.14 12.54 0.13
C VAL A 69 13.37 11.28 0.53
N PHE A 70 13.95 10.44 1.40
CA PHE A 70 13.28 9.23 1.89
C PHE A 70 12.03 9.55 2.72
N GLN A 71 12.07 10.57 3.58
CA GLN A 71 10.90 11.05 4.31
C GLN A 71 9.78 11.52 3.37
N LYS A 72 10.11 12.28 2.32
CA LYS A 72 9.15 12.70 1.29
C LYS A 72 8.57 11.55 0.47
N ARG A 73 9.34 10.49 0.24
CA ARG A 73 8.83 9.27 -0.41
C ARG A 73 7.92 8.49 0.52
N SER A 74 8.32 8.29 1.77
CA SER A 74 7.53 7.58 2.78
C SER A 74 6.15 8.23 2.99
N LYS A 75 6.09 9.55 3.21
CA LYS A 75 4.82 10.29 3.32
C LYS A 75 3.94 10.18 2.07
N PHE A 76 4.57 10.12 0.90
CA PHE A 76 3.83 9.97 -0.36
C PHE A 76 3.27 8.55 -0.52
N VAL A 77 4.03 7.51 -0.17
CA VAL A 77 3.52 6.13 -0.17
C VAL A 77 2.38 5.98 0.81
N GLU A 78 2.50 6.53 2.03
CA GLU A 78 1.44 6.51 3.04
C GLU A 78 0.14 7.16 2.51
N SER A 79 0.25 8.33 1.86
CA SER A 79 -0.88 8.99 1.21
C SER A 79 -1.47 8.15 0.06
N LEU A 80 -0.64 7.48 -0.74
CA LEU A 80 -1.11 6.58 -1.79
C LEU A 80 -1.84 5.35 -1.25
N GLU A 81 -1.37 4.78 -0.15
CA GLU A 81 -2.04 3.64 0.49
C GLU A 81 -3.42 4.06 1.04
N GLU A 82 -3.53 5.25 1.61
CA GLU A 82 -4.81 5.81 2.03
C GLU A 82 -5.76 5.98 0.86
N GLU A 83 -5.28 6.57 -0.24
CA GLU A 83 -6.08 6.71 -1.45
C GLU A 83 -6.48 5.36 -2.05
N TRP A 84 -5.58 4.37 -2.06
CA TRP A 84 -5.92 3.03 -2.48
C TRP A 84 -7.04 2.41 -1.64
N ARG A 85 -6.98 2.56 -0.30
CA ARG A 85 -8.05 2.13 0.59
C ARG A 85 -9.36 2.85 0.28
N ASN A 86 -9.31 4.14 -0.01
CA ASN A 86 -10.48 4.94 -0.40
C ASN A 86 -11.08 4.44 -1.72
N ILE A 87 -10.25 4.21 -2.75
CA ILE A 87 -10.67 3.66 -4.05
C ILE A 87 -11.32 2.27 -3.87
N VAL A 88 -10.73 1.39 -3.08
CA VAL A 88 -11.28 0.05 -2.80
C VAL A 88 -12.64 0.14 -2.11
N ARG A 89 -12.79 1.04 -1.12
CA ARG A 89 -14.09 1.28 -0.46
C ARG A 89 -15.11 1.82 -1.45
N THR A 90 -14.73 2.79 -2.28
CA THR A 90 -15.59 3.37 -3.32
C THR A 90 -16.05 2.32 -4.31
N LYS A 91 -15.16 1.44 -4.78
CA LYS A 91 -15.53 0.29 -5.60
C LYS A 91 -16.60 -0.56 -4.91
N SER A 92 -16.39 -0.94 -3.64
CA SER A 92 -17.37 -1.76 -2.91
C SER A 92 -18.75 -1.08 -2.81
N VAL A 93 -18.78 0.24 -2.55
CA VAL A 93 -20.03 1.02 -2.55
C VAL A 93 -20.69 0.96 -3.93
N LEU A 94 -19.96 1.26 -5.00
CA LEU A 94 -20.49 1.22 -6.38
C LEU A 94 -21.08 -0.15 -6.75
N LEU A 95 -20.38 -1.23 -6.39
CA LEU A 95 -20.86 -2.60 -6.67
C LEU A 95 -22.13 -2.91 -5.86
N SER A 96 -22.15 -2.57 -4.57
CA SER A 96 -23.33 -2.77 -3.73
C SER A 96 -24.54 -2.00 -4.25
N THR A 97 -24.35 -0.78 -4.76
CA THR A 97 -25.41 0.00 -5.42
C THR A 97 -25.96 -0.71 -6.65
N CYS A 98 -25.11 -1.40 -7.42
CA CYS A 98 -25.54 -2.17 -8.60
C CYS A 98 -26.30 -3.47 -8.23
N GLU A 99 -26.01 -4.07 -7.07
CA GLU A 99 -26.63 -5.31 -6.61
C GLU A 99 -28.00 -5.10 -5.97
N LYS A 100 -28.33 -3.87 -5.55
CA LYS A 100 -29.62 -3.57 -4.93
C LYS A 100 -30.78 -3.83 -5.91
N PRO A 101 -31.82 -4.60 -5.49
CA PRO A 101 -32.97 -4.90 -6.36
C PRO A 101 -33.70 -3.62 -6.77
N TYR A 102 -33.82 -2.66 -5.85
CA TYR A 102 -34.36 -1.32 -6.09
C TYR A 102 -33.27 -0.28 -5.87
N LEU A 103 -33.10 0.62 -6.84
CA LEU A 103 -32.09 1.68 -6.77
C LEU A 103 -32.75 2.96 -6.24
N ALA A 104 -32.63 3.19 -4.93
CA ALA A 104 -33.07 4.44 -4.34
C ALA A 104 -32.18 5.61 -4.80
N THR A 105 -32.78 6.78 -4.98
CA THR A 105 -32.04 8.00 -5.36
C THR A 105 -30.92 8.33 -4.37
N ASP A 106 -31.18 8.17 -3.07
CA ASP A 106 -30.18 8.45 -2.03
C ASP A 106 -28.98 7.50 -2.09
N ASP A 107 -29.22 6.23 -2.41
CA ASP A 107 -28.16 5.23 -2.61
C ASP A 107 -27.28 5.57 -3.82
N TYR A 108 -27.92 5.97 -4.92
CA TYR A 108 -27.22 6.44 -6.12
C TYR A 108 -26.39 7.69 -5.84
N LEU A 109 -26.97 8.71 -5.20
CA LEU A 109 -26.29 9.97 -4.89
C LEU A 109 -25.11 9.74 -3.94
N THR A 110 -25.27 8.88 -2.94
CA THR A 110 -24.17 8.50 -2.03
C THR A 110 -23.01 7.88 -2.81
N ALA A 111 -23.29 6.92 -3.69
CA ALA A 111 -22.28 6.29 -4.53
C ALA A 111 -21.61 7.29 -5.50
N TYR A 112 -22.41 8.20 -6.09
CA TYR A 112 -21.98 9.22 -7.02
C TYR A 112 -21.06 10.26 -6.37
N TYR A 113 -21.42 10.75 -5.18
CA TYR A 113 -20.58 11.68 -4.42
C TYR A 113 -19.30 10.99 -3.96
N ARG A 114 -19.37 9.72 -3.54
CA ARG A 114 -18.19 8.98 -3.11
C ARG A 114 -17.15 8.80 -4.21
N ILE A 115 -17.57 8.46 -5.43
CA ILE A 115 -16.62 8.36 -6.57
C ILE A 115 -16.10 9.74 -7.00
N SER A 116 -16.91 10.79 -6.91
CA SER A 116 -16.47 12.15 -7.22
C SER A 116 -15.44 12.66 -6.21
N GLU A 117 -15.69 12.45 -4.91
CA GLU A 117 -14.74 12.71 -3.82
C GLU A 117 -13.42 11.96 -4.07
N THR A 118 -13.50 10.66 -4.39
CA THR A 118 -12.30 9.85 -4.67
C THR A 118 -11.48 10.41 -5.84
N ILE A 119 -12.14 10.86 -6.92
CA ILE A 119 -11.45 11.49 -8.06
C ILE A 119 -10.76 12.79 -7.63
N ASP A 120 -11.43 13.64 -6.85
CA ASP A 120 -10.87 14.92 -6.45
C ASP A 120 -9.75 14.78 -5.41
N THR A 121 -9.86 13.84 -4.47
CA THR A 121 -8.76 13.56 -3.51
C THR A 121 -7.52 13.05 -4.25
N MET A 122 -7.70 12.22 -5.28
CA MET A 122 -6.58 11.72 -6.07
C MET A 122 -5.83 12.83 -6.83
N ARG A 123 -6.51 13.94 -7.18
CA ARG A 123 -5.87 15.14 -7.78
C ARG A 123 -4.95 15.88 -6.82
N ILE A 124 -5.11 15.67 -5.51
CA ILE A 124 -4.19 16.23 -4.50
C ILE A 124 -2.86 15.47 -4.53
N VAL A 125 -2.90 14.17 -4.81
CA VAL A 125 -1.72 13.29 -4.75
C VAL A 125 -0.90 13.35 -6.05
N TYR A 126 -1.55 13.40 -7.22
CA TYR A 126 -0.88 13.48 -8.51
C TYR A 126 -1.22 14.75 -9.29
N ARG A 127 -0.17 15.29 -9.92
CA ARG A 127 -0.30 16.28 -10.99
C ARG A 127 -0.81 15.62 -12.27
N ASN A 128 -1.50 16.38 -13.12
CA ASN A 128 -1.90 15.89 -14.43
C ASN A 128 -0.67 15.54 -15.30
N ALA A 129 -0.77 14.44 -16.05
CA ALA A 129 0.26 13.98 -16.97
C ALA A 129 0.34 14.91 -18.18
N GLY A 130 1.54 15.46 -18.43
CA GLY A 130 1.74 16.41 -19.54
C GLY A 130 1.15 17.80 -19.31
N GLU A 131 0.87 18.17 -18.05
CA GLU A 131 0.47 19.52 -17.69
C GLU A 131 1.61 20.52 -17.94
N THR A 132 1.30 21.63 -18.60
CA THR A 132 2.22 22.74 -18.90
C THR A 132 1.53 24.07 -18.62
N ASP A 133 2.23 25.20 -18.76
CA ASP A 133 1.66 26.53 -18.53
C ASP A 133 0.45 26.85 -19.43
N GLY A 134 0.33 26.18 -20.60
CA GLY A 134 -0.80 26.33 -21.53
C GLY A 134 -1.72 25.10 -21.64
N LEU A 135 -1.38 23.97 -21.02
CA LEU A 135 -2.14 22.71 -21.15
C LEU A 135 -2.50 22.14 -19.79
N ILE A 136 -3.78 21.82 -19.61
CA ILE A 136 -4.32 21.23 -18.38
C ILE A 136 -3.77 19.80 -18.13
N GLY A 137 -3.22 19.15 -19.16
CA GLY A 137 -2.70 17.78 -19.08
C GLY A 137 -3.82 16.72 -19.00
N LEU A 138 -3.41 15.45 -18.97
CA LEU A 138 -4.29 14.30 -18.83
C LEU A 138 -4.38 13.87 -17.36
N TYR A 139 -5.57 13.52 -16.90
CA TYR A 139 -5.74 13.01 -15.55
C TYR A 139 -5.10 11.60 -15.42
N PRO A 140 -4.11 11.41 -14.54
CA PRO A 140 -3.57 10.08 -14.26
C PRO A 140 -4.69 9.27 -13.59
N TYR A 141 -4.94 8.06 -14.08
CA TYR A 141 -6.01 7.17 -13.63
C TYR A 141 -7.43 7.52 -14.15
N ALA A 142 -7.53 7.78 -15.46
CA ALA A 142 -8.79 7.88 -16.18
C ALA A 142 -9.86 6.79 -15.88
N PRO A 143 -9.51 5.52 -15.56
CA PRO A 143 -10.52 4.52 -15.22
C PRO A 143 -11.43 4.90 -14.03
N LEU A 144 -11.00 5.76 -13.10
CA LEU A 144 -11.89 6.30 -12.05
C LEU A 144 -13.04 7.12 -12.63
N HIS A 145 -12.77 7.90 -13.68
CA HIS A 145 -13.81 8.62 -14.41
C HIS A 145 -14.72 7.65 -15.17
N ASP A 146 -14.19 6.55 -15.71
CA ASP A 146 -14.99 5.55 -16.40
C ASP A 146 -15.93 4.81 -15.45
N MET A 147 -15.50 4.50 -14.22
CA MET A 147 -16.37 3.99 -13.16
C MET A 147 -17.53 4.94 -12.87
N ARG A 148 -17.24 6.25 -12.76
CA ARG A 148 -18.27 7.28 -12.55
C ARG A 148 -19.23 7.37 -13.73
N ARG A 149 -18.72 7.37 -14.97
CA ARG A 149 -19.53 7.41 -16.20
C ARG A 149 -20.45 6.20 -16.31
N ALA A 150 -19.95 5.02 -15.96
CA ALA A 150 -20.75 3.80 -15.93
C ALA A 150 -21.91 3.93 -14.92
N LEU A 151 -21.62 4.39 -13.69
CA LEU A 151 -22.64 4.63 -12.66
C LEU A 151 -23.70 5.64 -13.11
N GLN A 152 -23.31 6.74 -13.77
CA GLN A 152 -24.23 7.77 -14.25
C GLN A 152 -25.32 7.22 -15.18
N THR A 153 -25.06 6.11 -15.88
CA THR A 153 -26.08 5.47 -16.74
C THR A 153 -27.24 4.83 -15.95
N LEU A 154 -27.07 4.64 -14.64
CA LEU A 154 -28.05 4.11 -13.70
C LEU A 154 -28.80 5.21 -12.94
N ASP A 155 -28.65 6.50 -13.28
CA ASP A 155 -29.32 7.58 -12.53
C ASP A 155 -30.84 7.37 -12.46
N PRO A 156 -31.41 7.10 -11.26
CA PRO A 156 -32.83 6.77 -11.11
C PRO A 156 -33.74 7.97 -11.41
N ARG A 157 -33.20 9.19 -11.44
CA ARG A 157 -33.94 10.41 -11.81
C ARG A 157 -34.16 10.50 -13.32
N LEU A 158 -33.27 9.88 -14.10
CA LEU A 158 -33.36 9.85 -15.57
C LEU A 158 -34.05 8.56 -16.05
N ASN A 159 -33.77 7.44 -15.39
CA ASN A 159 -34.34 6.13 -15.73
C ASN A 159 -34.81 5.43 -14.44
N PRO A 160 -36.09 5.56 -14.04
CA PRO A 160 -36.59 5.02 -12.78
C PRO A 160 -36.66 3.49 -12.76
N GLU A 161 -36.87 2.85 -13.92
CA GLU A 161 -36.92 1.39 -14.06
C GLU A 161 -35.70 0.89 -14.84
N VAL A 162 -34.58 0.69 -14.15
CA VAL A 162 -33.38 0.13 -14.77
C VAL A 162 -33.43 -1.40 -14.77
N PRO A 163 -33.36 -2.06 -15.96
CA PRO A 163 -33.30 -3.51 -16.04
C PRO A 163 -32.10 -4.10 -15.31
N ASN A 164 -32.28 -5.30 -14.72
CA ASN A 164 -31.20 -6.00 -14.02
C ASN A 164 -29.99 -6.31 -14.92
N GLU A 165 -30.21 -6.57 -16.21
CA GLU A 165 -29.13 -6.78 -17.18
C GLU A 165 -28.24 -5.54 -17.33
N LYS A 166 -28.83 -4.34 -17.33
CA LYS A 166 -28.08 -3.08 -17.40
C LYS A 166 -27.28 -2.85 -16.11
N LYS A 167 -27.86 -3.18 -14.94
CA LYS A 167 -27.13 -3.12 -13.66
C LYS A 167 -25.93 -4.07 -13.65
N ALA A 168 -26.10 -5.30 -14.16
CA ALA A 168 -25.02 -6.27 -14.30
C ALA A 168 -23.92 -5.75 -15.24
N LEU A 169 -24.29 -5.21 -16.41
CA LEU A 169 -23.33 -4.61 -17.35
C LEU A 169 -22.53 -3.47 -16.72
N VAL A 170 -23.19 -2.57 -15.99
CA VAL A 170 -22.52 -1.45 -15.31
C VAL A 170 -21.59 -1.96 -14.20
N ARG A 171 -22.01 -2.96 -13.43
CA ARG A 171 -21.17 -3.60 -12.41
C ARG A 171 -19.90 -4.18 -13.04
N ASP A 172 -20.05 -4.90 -14.15
CA ASP A 172 -18.93 -5.55 -14.82
C ASP A 172 -17.99 -4.51 -15.47
N ALA A 173 -18.52 -3.42 -16.02
CA ALA A 173 -17.75 -2.29 -16.51
C ALA A 173 -16.96 -1.58 -15.38
N ILE A 174 -17.57 -1.40 -14.21
CA ILE A 174 -16.90 -0.85 -13.02
C ILE A 174 -15.77 -1.77 -12.56
N LEU A 175 -15.99 -3.09 -12.54
CA LEU A 175 -14.95 -4.07 -12.20
C LEU A 175 -13.79 -4.04 -13.19
N GLN A 176 -14.08 -3.98 -14.49
CA GLN A 176 -13.06 -3.89 -15.53
C GLN A 176 -12.22 -2.61 -15.39
N ALA A 177 -12.87 -1.46 -15.20
CA ALA A 177 -12.18 -0.18 -14.99
C ALA A 177 -11.33 -0.20 -13.71
N PHE A 178 -11.84 -0.77 -12.62
CA PHE A 178 -11.09 -0.95 -11.38
C PHE A 178 -9.87 -1.87 -11.55
N ASN A 179 -9.97 -2.95 -12.32
CA ASN A 179 -8.85 -3.86 -12.57
C ASN A 179 -7.76 -3.18 -13.41
N ALA A 180 -8.13 -2.43 -14.45
CA ALA A 180 -7.18 -1.64 -15.24
C ALA A 180 -6.46 -0.57 -14.38
N LEU A 181 -7.20 0.07 -13.46
CA LEU A 181 -6.63 0.96 -12.47
C LEU A 181 -5.64 0.24 -11.55
N ARG A 182 -6.04 -0.92 -11.01
CA ARG A 182 -5.24 -1.70 -10.06
C ARG A 182 -3.87 -2.05 -10.63
N GLU A 183 -3.82 -2.53 -11.87
CA GLU A 183 -2.57 -2.97 -12.50
C GLU A 183 -1.51 -1.86 -12.49
N THR A 184 -1.89 -0.66 -12.92
CA THR A 184 -0.97 0.48 -13.03
C THR A 184 -0.76 1.21 -11.70
N PHE A 185 -1.78 1.29 -10.85
CA PHE A 185 -1.69 2.00 -9.58
C PHE A 185 -0.78 1.28 -8.57
N LEU A 186 -0.87 -0.06 -8.50
CA LEU A 186 -0.09 -0.84 -7.54
C LEU A 186 1.42 -0.79 -7.82
N GLU A 187 1.84 -0.53 -9.06
CA GLU A 187 3.26 -0.32 -9.39
C GLU A 187 3.89 0.87 -8.64
N GLU A 188 3.09 1.87 -8.27
CA GLU A 188 3.57 3.06 -7.55
C GLU A 188 3.75 2.83 -6.04
N LEU A 189 3.07 1.82 -5.48
CA LEU A 189 3.17 1.46 -4.06
C LEU A 189 4.46 0.71 -3.71
N ASP A 190 5.23 0.24 -4.71
CA ASP A 190 6.52 -0.46 -4.53
C ASP A 190 6.42 -1.59 -3.49
N LEU A 191 5.41 -2.44 -3.66
CA LEU A 191 5.09 -3.53 -2.73
C LEU A 191 6.15 -4.64 -2.82
N GLU A 192 6.66 -5.05 -1.66
CA GLU A 192 7.51 -6.24 -1.55
C GLU A 192 6.68 -7.52 -1.66
N GLU A 193 7.30 -8.59 -2.16
CA GLU A 193 6.66 -9.90 -2.18
C GLU A 193 6.49 -10.43 -0.75
N PRO A 194 5.32 -10.94 -0.37
CA PRO A 194 5.12 -11.54 0.95
C PRO A 194 6.06 -12.74 1.14
N GLN A 195 6.74 -12.81 2.29
CA GLN A 195 7.69 -13.89 2.61
C GLN A 195 7.02 -15.27 2.78
N HIS A 196 5.71 -15.29 3.07
CA HIS A 196 4.94 -16.52 3.30
C HIS A 196 3.61 -16.48 2.53
N PRO A 197 3.63 -16.56 1.19
CA PRO A 197 2.42 -16.49 0.39
C PRO A 197 1.61 -17.79 0.45
N LEU A 198 0.29 -17.67 0.56
CA LEU A 198 -0.64 -18.77 0.34
C LEU A 198 -1.14 -18.69 -1.11
N LEU A 199 -0.48 -19.41 -2.01
CA LEU A 199 -0.75 -19.37 -3.45
C LEU A 199 -1.85 -20.35 -3.90
N ILE A 200 -2.16 -21.35 -3.07
CA ILE A 200 -3.09 -22.43 -3.43
C ILE A 200 -4.54 -21.94 -3.20
N PRO A 201 -5.40 -21.89 -4.24
CA PRO A 201 -6.82 -21.64 -4.07
C PRO A 201 -7.46 -22.70 -3.15
N GLY A 202 -8.29 -22.27 -2.20
CA GLY A 202 -8.90 -23.19 -1.23
C GLY A 202 -7.92 -23.72 -0.16
N SER A 203 -6.83 -23.00 0.12
CA SER A 203 -5.91 -23.35 1.22
C SER A 203 -6.67 -23.52 2.53
N ARG A 204 -6.45 -24.64 3.22
CA ARG A 204 -7.08 -24.97 4.51
C ARG A 204 -6.13 -24.76 5.67
N ARG A 205 -6.68 -24.48 6.85
CA ARG A 205 -5.93 -24.44 8.10
C ARG A 205 -5.30 -25.82 8.36
N LEU A 206 -3.97 -25.90 8.38
CA LEU A 206 -3.25 -27.14 8.70
C LEU A 206 -3.20 -27.43 10.22
N LYS A 207 -3.34 -26.39 11.05
CA LYS A 207 -3.28 -26.52 12.50
C LYS A 207 -4.64 -27.02 13.02
N THR A 208 -4.69 -28.20 13.60
CA THR A 208 -5.86 -28.64 14.37
C THR A 208 -5.97 -27.84 15.68
N PRO A 209 -7.18 -27.65 16.22
CA PRO A 209 -7.35 -27.18 17.58
C PRO A 209 -6.64 -28.10 18.58
N GLY A 210 -5.87 -27.54 19.51
CA GLY A 210 -5.11 -28.30 20.49
C GLY A 210 -3.98 -27.46 21.10
N ALA A 211 -3.31 -28.03 22.09
CA ALA A 211 -2.18 -27.41 22.77
C ALA A 211 -1.02 -28.39 22.84
N ALA A 212 0.21 -27.87 22.98
CA ALA A 212 1.36 -28.71 23.28
C ALA A 212 1.12 -29.49 24.59
N VAL A 213 1.69 -30.69 24.73
CA VAL A 213 1.51 -31.55 25.91
C VAL A 213 1.83 -30.80 27.20
N SER A 214 2.89 -29.99 27.21
CA SER A 214 3.25 -29.15 28.35
C SER A 214 2.16 -28.16 28.74
N ALA A 215 1.53 -27.51 27.75
CA ALA A 215 0.41 -26.60 27.97
C ALA A 215 -0.84 -27.34 28.44
N MET A 216 -1.10 -28.56 27.94
CA MET A 216 -2.20 -29.40 28.44
C MET A 216 -2.01 -29.80 29.90
N VAL A 217 -0.77 -30.09 30.32
CA VAL A 217 -0.44 -30.38 31.73
C VAL A 217 -0.68 -29.15 32.61
N VAL A 218 -0.33 -27.96 32.13
CA VAL A 218 -0.61 -26.69 32.84
C VAL A 218 -2.11 -26.43 32.92
N GLU A 219 -2.84 -26.59 31.82
CA GLU A 219 -4.31 -26.45 31.77
C GLU A 219 -4.98 -27.41 32.77
N GLU A 220 -4.56 -28.68 32.81
CA GLU A 220 -5.11 -29.66 33.74
C GLU A 220 -4.77 -29.32 35.19
N ASN A 221 -3.56 -28.83 35.47
CA ASN A 221 -3.19 -28.35 36.81
C ASN A 221 -4.04 -27.13 37.23
N GLN A 222 -4.31 -26.20 36.32
CA GLN A 222 -5.20 -25.05 36.56
C GLN A 222 -6.63 -25.51 36.79
N ARG A 223 -7.15 -26.43 35.97
CA ARG A 223 -8.47 -27.04 36.13
C ARG A 223 -8.62 -27.71 37.50
N ARG A 224 -7.62 -28.47 37.95
CA ARG A 224 -7.62 -29.11 39.28
C ARG A 224 -7.60 -28.12 40.42
N ARG A 225 -6.92 -26.98 40.27
CA ARG A 225 -6.94 -25.90 41.27
C ARG A 225 -8.31 -25.23 41.32
N LEU A 226 -8.86 -24.83 40.17
CA LEU A 226 -10.15 -24.16 40.08
C LEU A 226 -11.31 -25.05 40.55
N LYS A 227 -11.26 -26.37 40.32
CA LYS A 227 -12.27 -27.32 40.85
C LYS A 227 -12.32 -27.40 42.38
N ARG A 228 -11.26 -27.00 43.09
CA ARG A 228 -11.23 -27.03 44.56
C ARG A 228 -11.98 -25.86 45.19
N GLU A 229 -12.23 -24.81 44.43
CA GLU A 229 -12.90 -23.60 44.88
C GLU A 229 -14.28 -23.50 44.19
N PRO A 230 -15.37 -23.26 44.94
CA PRO A 230 -16.67 -23.05 44.30
C PRO A 230 -16.63 -21.75 43.50
N SER A 231 -17.05 -21.84 42.23
CA SER A 231 -17.15 -20.66 41.37
C SER A 231 -18.17 -19.68 41.97
N PRO A 232 -17.83 -18.38 42.10
CA PRO A 232 -18.77 -17.35 42.53
C PRO A 232 -20.00 -17.23 41.61
N ARG A 233 -19.88 -17.67 40.35
CA ARG A 233 -20.92 -17.59 39.32
C ARG A 233 -20.94 -18.86 38.45
N PRO A 234 -21.53 -19.96 38.95
CA PRO A 234 -21.56 -21.24 38.24
C PRO A 234 -22.41 -21.20 36.96
N ASP A 235 -23.29 -20.22 36.83
CA ASP A 235 -24.11 -19.93 35.66
C ASP A 235 -23.26 -19.51 34.44
N ILE A 236 -22.23 -18.67 34.66
CA ILE A 236 -21.30 -18.26 33.61
C ILE A 236 -20.45 -19.44 33.16
N ASP A 237 -19.91 -20.21 34.11
CA ASP A 237 -19.04 -21.34 33.79
C ASP A 237 -19.79 -22.42 33.00
N GLY A 238 -21.05 -22.68 33.37
CA GLY A 238 -21.94 -23.56 32.63
C GLY A 238 -22.11 -23.08 31.18
N PHE A 239 -22.49 -21.82 30.99
CA PHE A 239 -22.68 -21.21 29.67
C PHE A 239 -21.42 -21.28 28.79
N LEU A 240 -20.25 -20.90 29.32
CA LEU A 240 -18.99 -20.94 28.57
C LEU A 240 -18.54 -22.36 28.23
N THR A 241 -18.82 -23.33 29.12
CA THR A 241 -18.52 -24.74 28.86
C THR A 241 -19.38 -25.28 27.72
N THR A 242 -20.66 -24.88 27.65
CA THR A 242 -21.55 -25.25 26.55
C THR A 242 -21.07 -24.70 25.22
N LEU A 243 -20.71 -23.41 25.15
CA LEU A 243 -20.18 -22.80 23.93
C LEU A 243 -18.89 -23.50 23.44
N ARG A 244 -17.99 -23.85 24.36
CA ARG A 244 -16.75 -24.57 24.00
C ARG A 244 -17.03 -25.98 23.47
N ALA A 245 -18.00 -26.69 24.04
CA ALA A 245 -18.39 -28.00 23.55
C ALA A 245 -19.03 -27.92 22.15
N GLU A 246 -19.78 -26.86 21.86
CA GLU A 246 -20.33 -26.59 20.53
C GLU A 246 -19.21 -26.31 19.50
N GLU A 247 -18.22 -25.48 19.84
CA GLU A 247 -17.05 -25.22 19.00
C GLU A 247 -16.24 -26.48 18.70
N GLU A 248 -16.00 -27.34 19.70
CA GLU A 248 -15.27 -28.60 19.52
C GLU A 248 -16.05 -29.61 18.65
N ASN A 249 -17.37 -29.63 18.74
CA ASN A 249 -18.23 -30.50 17.93
C ASN A 249 -18.32 -30.04 16.47
N LEU A 250 -18.35 -28.72 16.23
CA LEU A 250 -18.28 -28.15 14.88
C LEU A 250 -16.95 -28.52 14.18
N GLY A 251 -15.83 -28.46 14.91
CA GLY A 251 -14.52 -28.86 14.37
C GLY A 251 -14.41 -30.35 14.02
N LYS A 252 -15.11 -31.23 14.75
CA LYS A 252 -15.15 -32.68 14.47
C LYS A 252 -16.07 -33.03 13.28
N ALA A 253 -17.19 -32.33 13.12
CA ALA A 253 -18.13 -32.55 12.02
C ALA A 253 -17.48 -32.27 10.65
N ASP A 254 -16.65 -31.22 10.57
CA ASP A 254 -15.88 -30.87 9.36
C ASP A 254 -14.81 -31.93 9.02
N GLU A 255 -14.19 -32.58 10.01
CA GLU A 255 -13.23 -33.67 9.77
C GLU A 255 -13.89 -34.94 9.21
N THR A 256 -15.14 -35.24 9.59
CA THR A 256 -15.88 -36.41 9.07
C THR A 256 -16.47 -36.23 7.68
N ALA A 257 -16.74 -35.00 7.25
CA ALA A 257 -17.26 -34.71 5.90
C ALA A 257 -16.18 -34.71 4.79
N LEU A 258 -14.89 -34.76 5.16
CA LEU A 258 -13.73 -34.69 4.28
C LEU A 258 -13.03 -36.06 4.06
N ARG A 259 -13.60 -37.16 4.54
CA ARG A 259 -13.16 -38.55 4.28
C ARG A 259 -14.15 -39.25 3.36
#